data_AF-A0A9E2P0H2-F1
#
_entry.id   AF-A0A9E2P0H2-F1
#
_cell.length_a   1.000
_cell.length_b   1.000
_cell.length_c   1.000
_cell.angle_alpha   90.00
_cell.angle_beta   90.00
_cell.angle_gamma   90.00
#
_symmetry.space_group_name_H-M   'P 1'
#
loop_
_entity.id
_entity.type
_entity.pdbx_description
1 polymer ?
#
loop_
_entity_poly.entity_id
_entity_poly.type
_entity_poly.pdbx_seq_one_letter_code
_entity_poly.pdbx_strand_id
1 'polypeptide(L)'
;MSEKKFDTIVVKVDSKTKKQLEQVAAVQRTSVSSIVRDSISDYLQKDITWQGQMQASMEVLRRQIERLNQIINLFIDFWLFWTEYYFAYTKPFGDMDEQQKKLLIRQGKNRTDMMVEAFKIRMKEKKPGFVEKFVSDYIVQDKAEV
;
A
#
# COMPACT_ATOMS: atom_id res chain seq x y z
N MET A 1 -27.22 -24.85 38.29
CA MET A 1 -26.07 -24.47 37.45
C MET A 1 -25.64 -25.70 36.69
N SER A 2 -25.88 -25.77 35.38
CA SER A 2 -25.48 -26.95 34.58
C SER A 2 -23.97 -26.92 34.35
N GLU A 3 -23.26 -27.93 34.85
CA GLU A 3 -21.87 -28.17 34.48
C GLU A 3 -21.79 -28.35 32.97
N LYS A 4 -21.09 -27.43 32.28
CA LYS A 4 -20.71 -27.65 30.89
C LYS A 4 -19.78 -28.86 30.88
N LYS A 5 -20.28 -30.02 30.44
CA LYS A 5 -19.45 -31.18 30.12
C LYS A 5 -18.56 -30.79 28.95
N PHE A 6 -17.30 -30.49 29.23
CA PHE A 6 -16.28 -30.37 28.19
C PHE A 6 -15.84 -31.76 27.78
N ASP A 7 -15.71 -32.00 26.47
CA ASP A 7 -15.14 -33.25 25.97
C ASP A 7 -13.74 -33.45 26.56
N THR A 8 -13.50 -34.64 27.11
CA THR A 8 -12.21 -34.99 27.71
C THR A 8 -11.27 -35.44 26.60
N ILE A 9 -10.24 -34.65 26.32
CA ILE A 9 -9.21 -34.97 25.34
C ILE A 9 -8.02 -35.60 26.07
N VAL A 10 -7.69 -36.83 25.73
CA VAL A 10 -6.52 -37.55 26.26
C VAL A 10 -5.43 -37.57 25.19
N VAL A 11 -4.27 -37.03 25.52
CA VAL A 11 -3.12 -36.96 24.60
C VAL A 11 -1.98 -37.79 25.16
N LYS A 12 -1.41 -38.67 24.33
CA LYS A 12 -0.18 -39.40 24.67
C LYS A 12 1.03 -38.56 24.27
N VAL A 13 1.94 -38.37 25.22
CA VAL A 13 3.21 -37.66 25.01
C VAL A 13 4.36 -38.51 25.53
N ASP A 14 5.56 -38.27 25.03
CA ASP A 14 6.76 -38.92 25.52
C ASP A 14 7.11 -38.46 26.95
N SER A 15 7.96 -39.24 27.62
CA SER A 15 8.31 -39.03 29.02
C SER A 15 9.09 -37.74 29.28
N LYS A 16 9.84 -37.24 28.29
CA LYS A 16 10.60 -35.99 28.40
C LYS A 16 9.65 -34.80 28.33
N THR A 17 8.73 -34.79 27.37
CA THR A 17 7.70 -33.76 27.22
C THR A 17 6.78 -33.70 28.43
N LYS A 18 6.38 -34.86 28.98
CA LYS A 18 5.58 -34.91 30.21
C LYS A 18 6.27 -34.19 31.38
N LYS A 19 7.56 -34.45 31.60
CA LYS A 19 8.34 -33.81 32.67
C LYS A 19 8.45 -32.29 32.48
N GLN A 20 8.62 -31.85 31.24
CA GLN A 20 8.67 -30.41 30.93
C GLN A 20 7.33 -29.73 31.22
N LEU A 21 6.21 -30.34 30.84
CA LEU A 21 4.88 -29.82 31.14
C LEU A 21 4.61 -29.72 32.65
N GLU A 22 5.01 -30.74 33.43
CA GLU A 22 4.90 -30.73 34.89
C GLU A 22 5.76 -29.63 35.53
N GLN A 23 6.97 -29.38 35.01
CA GLN A 23 7.83 -28.30 35.48
C GLN A 23 7.20 -26.92 35.22
N VAL A 24 6.68 -26.68 34.02
CA VAL A 24 6.04 -25.40 33.69
C VAL A 24 4.76 -25.20 34.52
N ALA A 25 3.97 -26.26 34.71
CA ALA A 25 2.78 -26.26 35.57
C ALA A 25 3.11 -25.86 37.01
N ALA A 26 4.21 -26.40 37.54
CA ALA A 26 4.69 -26.05 38.88
C ALA A 26 5.14 -24.59 38.97
N VAL A 27 5.89 -24.08 37.98
CA VAL A 27 6.35 -22.68 37.93
C VAL A 27 5.17 -21.71 37.84
N GLN A 28 4.18 -22.02 37.02
CA GLN A 28 3.00 -21.18 36.79
C GLN A 28 1.87 -21.42 37.79
N ARG A 29 2.05 -22.34 38.76
CA ARG A 29 1.06 -22.72 39.78
C ARG A 29 -0.30 -23.10 39.18
N THR A 30 -0.28 -23.86 38.10
CA THR A 30 -1.48 -24.31 37.39
C THR A 30 -1.43 -25.81 37.12
N SER A 31 -2.51 -26.39 36.59
CA SER A 31 -2.55 -27.79 36.19
C SER A 31 -1.91 -28.00 34.82
N VAL A 32 -1.30 -29.17 34.61
CA VAL A 32 -0.76 -29.59 33.31
C VAL A 32 -1.86 -29.54 32.23
N SER A 33 -3.08 -29.97 32.56
CA SER A 33 -4.22 -29.93 31.65
C SER A 33 -4.58 -28.50 31.22
N SER A 34 -4.44 -27.51 32.11
CA SER A 34 -4.66 -26.09 31.75
C SER A 34 -3.60 -25.64 30.74
N ILE A 35 -2.32 -25.87 31.04
CA ILE A 35 -1.21 -25.50 30.15
C ILE A 35 -1.38 -26.11 28.76
N VAL A 36 -1.73 -27.40 28.70
CA VAL A 36 -1.93 -28.10 27.42
C VAL A 36 -3.12 -27.50 26.67
N ARG A 37 -4.23 -27.20 27.35
CA ARG A 37 -5.41 -26.59 26.73
C ARG A 37 -5.10 -25.19 26.19
N ASP A 38 -4.40 -24.37 26.97
CA ASP A 38 -4.02 -23.01 26.58
C ASP A 38 -3.05 -23.04 25.39
N SER A 39 -2.03 -23.90 25.45
CA SER A 39 -1.06 -24.06 24.35
C SER A 39 -1.70 -24.56 23.05
N ILE A 40 -2.67 -25.47 23.14
CA ILE A 40 -3.43 -25.94 21.97
C ILE A 40 -4.32 -24.82 21.42
N SER A 41 -4.99 -24.07 22.29
CA SER A 41 -5.79 -22.91 21.89
C SER A 41 -4.93 -21.88 21.17
N ASP A 42 -3.77 -21.54 21.73
CA ASP A 42 -2.82 -20.60 21.14
C ASP A 42 -2.30 -21.11 19.78
N TYR A 43 -1.99 -22.40 19.68
CA TYR A 43 -1.54 -23.00 18.41
C TYR A 43 -2.63 -22.95 17.34
N LEU A 44 -3.88 -23.25 17.69
CA LEU A 44 -5.01 -23.19 16.76
C LEU A 44 -5.34 -21.74 16.35
N GLN A 45 -5.21 -20.80 17.29
CA GLN A 45 -5.39 -19.37 16.99
C GLN A 45 -4.24 -18.79 16.18
N LYS A 46 -3.03 -19.35 16.27
CA LYS A 46 -1.87 -18.90 15.51
C LYS A 46 -2.13 -18.91 14.01
N ASP A 47 -2.72 -19.97 13.49
CA ASP A 47 -3.00 -20.10 12.04
C ASP A 47 -4.09 -19.14 11.59
N ILE A 48 -5.15 -18.95 12.39
CA ILE A 48 -6.22 -17.98 12.11
C ILE A 48 -5.68 -16.56 12.12
N THR A 49 -4.84 -16.25 13.11
CA THR A 49 -4.21 -14.93 13.27
C THR A 49 -3.24 -14.67 12.12
N TRP A 50 -2.45 -15.68 11.73
CA TRP A 50 -1.53 -15.60 10.60
C TRP A 50 -2.27 -15.37 9.28
N GLN A 51 -3.35 -16.11 9.02
CA GLN A 51 -4.17 -15.91 7.82
C GLN A 51 -4.79 -14.50 7.78
N GLY A 52 -5.32 -14.01 8.91
CA GLY A 52 -5.86 -12.66 9.01
C GLY A 52 -4.81 -11.58 8.77
N GLN A 53 -3.61 -11.75 9.36
CA GLN A 53 -2.47 -10.85 9.13
C GLN A 53 -2.03 -10.89 7.67
N MET A 54 -1.91 -12.08 7.07
CA MET A 54 -1.49 -12.25 5.68
C MET A 54 -2.50 -11.62 4.72
N GLN A 55 -3.80 -11.78 4.96
CA GLN A 55 -4.84 -11.14 4.18
C GLN A 55 -4.77 -9.60 4.29
N ALA A 56 -4.60 -9.06 5.51
CA ALA A 56 -4.44 -7.63 5.70
C ALA A 56 -3.19 -7.08 4.98
N SER A 57 -2.06 -7.79 5.06
CA SER A 57 -0.84 -7.43 4.33
C SER A 57 -1.03 -7.48 2.81
N MET A 58 -1.75 -8.49 2.30
CA MET A 58 -2.08 -8.58 0.87
C MET A 58 -2.96 -7.43 0.41
N GLU A 59 -3.95 -7.01 1.21
CA GLU A 59 -4.80 -5.87 0.89
C GLU A 59 -4.03 -4.53 0.89
N VAL A 60 -3.05 -4.38 1.79
CA VAL A 60 -2.13 -3.23 1.78
C VAL A 60 -1.29 -3.24 0.50
N LEU A 61 -0.67 -4.36 0.16
CA LEU A 61 0.12 -4.50 -1.07
C LEU A 61 -0.72 -4.25 -2.33
N ARG A 62 -1.95 -4.76 -2.39
CA ARG A 62 -2.87 -4.52 -3.50
C ARG A 62 -3.13 -3.02 -3.68
N ARG A 63 -3.42 -2.30 -2.59
CA ARG A 63 -3.63 -0.84 -2.61
C ARG A 63 -2.38 -0.09 -3.09
N GLN A 64 -1.20 -0.50 -2.64
CA GLN A 64 0.07 0.09 -3.09
C GLN A 64 0.30 -0.11 -4.60
N ILE A 65 0.04 -1.32 -5.12
CA ILE A 65 0.18 -1.64 -6.55
C ILE A 65 -0.83 -0.84 -7.39
N GLU A 66 -2.09 -0.77 -6.97
CA GLU A 66 -3.12 0.02 -7.67
C GLU A 66 -2.72 1.50 -7.77
N ARG A 67 -2.11 2.04 -6.72
CA ARG A 67 -1.60 3.41 -6.72
C ARG A 67 -0.39 3.60 -7.61
N LEU A 68 0.59 2.70 -7.57
CA LEU A 68 1.73 2.74 -8.49
C LEU A 68 1.27 2.74 -9.95
N ASN A 69 0.28 1.90 -10.28
CA ASN A 69 -0.33 1.90 -11.60
C ASN A 69 -0.98 3.24 -11.97
N GLN A 70 -1.65 3.91 -11.03
CA GLN A 70 -2.22 5.24 -11.27
C GLN A 70 -1.14 6.30 -11.52
N ILE A 71 -0.04 6.28 -10.75
CA ILE A 71 1.11 7.18 -10.93
C ILE A 71 1.75 6.97 -12.31
N ILE A 72 1.98 5.71 -12.69
CA ILE A 72 2.56 5.34 -13.99
C ILE A 72 1.66 5.83 -15.12
N ASN A 73 0.34 5.59 -15.02
CA ASN A 73 -0.61 6.05 -16.03
C ASN A 73 -0.63 7.58 -16.15
N LEU A 74 -0.60 8.30 -15.04
CA LEU A 74 -0.54 9.77 -15.04
C LEU A 74 0.77 10.27 -15.67
N PHE A 75 1.90 9.63 -15.36
CA PHE A 75 3.18 9.95 -15.96
C PHE A 75 3.16 9.73 -17.47
N ILE A 76 2.63 8.59 -17.95
CA ILE A 76 2.51 8.30 -19.38
C ILE A 76 1.62 9.33 -20.07
N ASP A 77 0.44 9.64 -19.49
CA ASP A 77 -0.47 10.64 -20.03
C ASP A 77 0.20 12.03 -20.12
N PHE A 78 0.96 12.42 -19.09
CA PHE A 78 1.72 13.67 -19.09
C PHE A 78 2.87 13.67 -20.09
N TRP A 79 3.61 12.56 -20.20
CA TRP A 79 4.71 12.41 -21.14
C TRP A 79 4.22 12.54 -22.59
N LEU A 80 3.15 11.82 -22.94
CA LEU A 80 2.55 11.91 -24.26
C LEU A 80 2.06 13.33 -24.55
N PHE A 81 1.38 13.96 -23.59
CA PHE A 81 0.97 15.36 -23.71
C PHE A 81 2.16 16.30 -23.93
N TRP A 82 3.23 16.14 -23.13
CA TRP A 82 4.44 16.94 -23.24
C TRP A 82 5.09 16.77 -24.62
N THR A 83 5.16 15.54 -25.15
CA THR A 83 5.71 15.30 -26.49
C THR A 83 4.87 15.96 -27.58
N GLU A 84 3.55 15.80 -27.55
CA GLU A 84 2.62 16.46 -28.49
C GLU A 84 2.77 17.98 -28.42
N TYR A 85 2.79 18.54 -27.22
CA TYR A 85 2.96 19.98 -26.98
C TYR A 85 4.33 20.47 -27.45
N TYR A 86 5.40 19.74 -27.14
CA TYR A 86 6.75 20.09 -27.56
C TYR A 86 6.82 20.17 -29.09
N PHE A 87 6.38 19.14 -29.82
CA PHE A 87 6.43 19.12 -31.29
C PHE A 87 5.45 20.09 -31.95
N ALA A 88 4.29 20.38 -31.34
CA ALA A 88 3.35 21.37 -31.86
C ALA A 88 3.84 22.82 -31.73
N TYR A 89 4.60 23.13 -30.67
CA TYR A 89 4.96 24.51 -30.31
C TYR A 89 6.46 24.84 -30.43
N THR A 90 7.33 23.86 -30.69
CA THR A 90 8.71 24.15 -31.12
C THR A 90 8.76 24.35 -32.63
N LYS A 91 8.80 25.62 -33.05
CA LYS A 91 9.31 25.95 -34.38
C LYS A 91 10.76 25.44 -34.51
N PRO A 92 11.20 24.95 -35.68
CA PRO A 92 12.58 24.52 -35.87
C PRO A 92 13.54 25.65 -35.47
N PHE A 93 14.49 25.35 -34.58
CA PHE A 93 15.52 26.32 -34.13
C PHE A 93 16.48 26.78 -35.25
N GLY A 94 16.36 26.19 -36.44
CA GLY A 94 17.20 26.48 -37.60
C GLY A 94 17.08 27.92 -38.11
N ASP A 95 15.89 28.51 -38.04
CA ASP A 95 15.60 29.81 -38.70
C ASP A 95 15.59 31.01 -37.74
N MET A 96 15.98 30.81 -36.47
CA MET A 96 15.89 31.85 -35.44
C MET A 96 17.22 32.51 -35.12
N ASP A 97 17.18 33.84 -35.04
CA ASP A 97 18.30 34.66 -34.57
C ASP A 97 18.61 34.39 -33.08
N GLU A 98 19.85 34.67 -32.67
CA GLU A 98 20.36 34.37 -31.32
C GLU A 98 19.58 35.10 -30.21
N GLN A 99 19.09 36.31 -30.51
CA GLN A 99 18.21 37.05 -29.59
C GLN A 99 16.83 36.41 -29.44
N GLN A 100 16.26 35.86 -30.52
CA GLN A 100 14.98 35.16 -30.49
C GLN A 100 15.09 33.84 -29.71
N LYS A 101 16.22 33.13 -29.87
CA LYS A 101 16.54 31.93 -29.07
C LYS A 101 16.62 32.26 -27.57
N LYS A 102 17.31 33.35 -27.18
CA LYS A 102 17.39 33.80 -25.78
C LYS A 102 16.04 34.24 -25.22
N LEU A 103 15.18 34.88 -26.02
CA LEU A 103 13.84 35.28 -25.63
C LEU A 103 12.94 34.05 -25.38
N LEU A 104 13.03 33.05 -26.26
CA LEU A 104 12.32 31.77 -26.13
C LEU A 104 12.73 30.99 -24.88
N ILE A 105 14.03 30.95 -24.59
CA ILE A 105 14.56 30.31 -23.37
C ILE A 105 14.05 31.05 -22.12
N ARG A 106 14.04 32.39 -22.13
CA ARG A 106 13.47 33.19 -21.01
C ARG A 106 11.97 32.96 -20.82
N GLN A 107 11.22 32.73 -21.89
CA GLN A 107 9.79 32.41 -21.84
C GLN A 107 9.50 30.95 -21.50
N GLY A 108 10.54 30.11 -21.33
CA GLY A 108 10.40 28.68 -21.07
C GLY A 108 9.54 28.39 -19.83
N LYS A 109 9.72 29.16 -18.74
CA LYS A 109 8.94 28.99 -17.51
C LYS A 109 7.44 29.21 -17.73
N ASN A 110 7.07 30.32 -18.38
CA ASN A 110 5.67 30.63 -18.69
C ASN A 110 5.06 29.57 -19.63
N ARG A 111 5.84 29.03 -20.58
CA ARG A 111 5.39 27.96 -21.48
C ARG A 111 5.16 26.65 -20.74
N THR A 112 6.01 26.32 -19.76
CA THR A 112 5.81 25.17 -18.88
C THR A 112 4.54 25.34 -18.06
N ASP A 113 4.30 26.52 -17.48
CA ASP A 113 3.10 26.80 -16.70
C ASP A 113 1.83 26.68 -17.57
N MET A 114 1.84 27.24 -18.78
CA MET A 114 0.74 27.10 -19.74
C MET A 114 0.50 25.65 -20.16
N MET A 115 1.57 24.89 -20.39
CA MET A 115 1.48 23.47 -20.73
C MET A 115 0.87 22.66 -19.59
N VAL A 116 1.28 22.92 -18.34
CA VAL A 116 0.74 22.24 -17.16
C VAL A 116 -0.74 22.57 -16.97
N GLU A 117 -1.16 23.82 -17.15
CA GLU A 117 -2.57 24.19 -17.08
C GLU A 117 -3.40 23.57 -18.21
N ALA A 118 -2.89 23.55 -19.44
CA ALA A 118 -3.55 22.87 -20.56
C ALA A 118 -3.68 21.36 -20.32
N PHE A 119 -2.66 20.73 -19.72
CA PHE A 119 -2.72 19.33 -19.32
C PHE A 119 -3.80 19.09 -18.26
N LYS A 120 -3.89 19.94 -17.22
CA LYS A 120 -4.94 19.83 -16.19
C LYS A 120 -6.34 19.92 -16.79
N ILE A 121 -6.57 20.84 -17.73
CA ILE A 121 -7.86 20.99 -18.43
C ILE A 121 -8.17 19.72 -19.24
N ARG A 122 -7.22 19.23 -20.05
CA ARG A 122 -7.40 18.00 -20.84
C ARG A 122 -7.67 16.78 -19.96
N MET A 123 -7.02 16.69 -18.80
CA MET A 123 -7.25 15.60 -17.85
C MET A 123 -8.63 15.68 -17.20
N LYS A 124 -9.13 16.88 -16.88
CA LYS A 124 -10.51 17.07 -16.40
C LYS A 124 -11.55 16.62 -17.43
N GLU A 125 -11.28 16.83 -18.72
CA GLU A 125 -12.15 16.39 -19.82
C GLU A 125 -12.07 14.88 -20.06
N LYS A 126 -10.86 14.30 -20.13
CA LYS A 126 -10.66 12.86 -20.40
C LYS A 126 -11.01 11.96 -19.21
N LYS A 127 -10.68 12.38 -17.99
CA LYS A 127 -10.86 11.61 -16.76
C LYS A 127 -11.35 12.54 -15.63
N PRO A 128 -12.65 12.86 -15.61
CA PRO A 128 -13.22 13.73 -14.58
C PRO A 128 -12.97 13.17 -13.18
N GLY A 129 -12.52 14.02 -12.23
CA GLY A 129 -12.28 13.60 -10.86
C GLY A 129 -10.95 12.85 -10.64
N PHE A 130 -10.16 12.58 -11.68
CA PHE A 130 -8.90 11.83 -11.54
C PHE A 130 -7.85 12.58 -10.72
N VAL A 131 -7.71 13.88 -10.96
CA VAL A 131 -6.75 14.73 -10.21
C VAL A 131 -7.22 14.88 -8.76
N GLU A 132 -8.51 15.08 -8.54
CA GLU A 132 -9.12 15.17 -7.22
C GLU A 132 -8.97 13.85 -6.44
N LYS A 133 -9.16 12.71 -7.10
CA LYS A 133 -8.92 11.38 -6.53
C LYS A 133 -7.45 11.18 -6.17
N PHE A 134 -6.53 11.56 -7.06
CA PHE A 134 -5.10 11.46 -6.81
C PHE A 134 -4.64 12.32 -5.63
N VAL A 135 -5.16 13.55 -5.52
CA VAL A 135 -4.88 14.46 -4.40
C VAL A 135 -5.49 13.93 -3.09
N SER A 136 -6.72 13.39 -3.14
CA SER A 136 -7.34 12.74 -1.99
C SER A 136 -6.51 11.55 -1.51
N ASP A 137 -6.07 10.68 -2.44
CA ASP A 137 -5.23 9.52 -2.14
C ASP A 137 -3.87 9.93 -1.54
N TYR A 138 -3.32 11.08 -1.95
CA TYR A 138 -2.11 11.66 -1.36
C TYR A 138 -2.32 12.16 0.08
N ILE A 139 -3.39 12.92 0.33
CA ILE A 139 -3.71 13.48 1.66
C ILE A 139 -4.00 12.36 2.69
N VAL A 140 -4.67 11.30 2.27
CA VAL A 140 -4.98 10.15 3.16
C VAL A 140 -3.71 9.44 3.61
N GLN A 141 -2.65 9.43 2.80
CA GLN A 141 -1.39 8.80 3.16
C GLN A 141 -0.55 9.63 4.13
N ASP A 142 -0.50 10.94 3.95
CA ASP A 142 0.22 11.86 4.85
C ASP A 142 -0.31 11.75 6.30
N LYS A 143 -1.60 11.41 6.45
CA LYS A 143 -2.23 11.14 7.74
C LYS A 143 -2.00 9.74 8.30
N ALA A 144 -1.53 8.78 7.50
CA ALA A 144 -1.24 7.41 7.93
C ALA A 144 0.23 7.22 8.35
N GLU A 145 1.10 8.18 8.06
CA GLU A 145 2.53 8.21 8.40
C GLU A 145 2.83 9.04 9.68
N VAL A 146 1.80 9.50 10.40
CA VAL A 146 1.85 10.17 11.72
C VAL A 146 1.19 9.29 12.77
#